data_AF-A0A2T7PHW4-F1
#
_entry.id   AF-A0A2T7PHW4-F1
#
_cell.length_a   1.000
_cell.length_b   1.000
_cell.length_c   1.000
_cell.angle_alpha   90.00
_cell.angle_beta   90.00
_cell.angle_gamma   90.00
#
_symmetry.space_group_name_H-M   'P 1'
#
loop_
_entity.id
_entity.type
_entity.pdbx_description
1 polymer ?
#
loop_
_entity_poly.entity_id
_entity_poly.type
_entity_poly.pdbx_seq_one_letter_code
_entity_poly.pdbx_strand_id
1 'polypeptide(L)'
;MADIKKEDWEMIKASSGWNEVDLRDNNYNQIVHMVSAADGAEDFYTIQGHGTRLESPEQAREMDVVTANAWVGHPCYDVIDNSTGFEEKIVRMISAVCKRIGVDTGDRLAPNSIKRKFLVTEMAEDKAFPHYEEFTVIRDYLVTPLQSLQPEEWKLPGCGGNYNPFLPGFWSYTHTIRRPEINNQSVELRSQISEKDYEILLAQRDNKHYTLQKQRRCFLWHNQYYQLDIYLEPCPEMCKGLLLLETFTAKDPSELNMPDFLKIDREVTHDPNYTMFKMSLKIGLLETTDDDVFSEED
;
A
#
# COMPACT_ATOMS: atom_id res chain seq x y z
N MET A 1 21.08 9.72 -19.82
CA MET A 1 21.45 11.05 -20.36
C MET A 1 22.26 11.90 -19.38
N ALA A 2 22.33 11.54 -18.09
CA ALA A 2 22.93 12.42 -17.07
C ALA A 2 24.46 12.31 -16.90
N ASP A 3 25.10 11.21 -17.31
CA ASP A 3 26.54 10.96 -17.08
C ASP A 3 27.43 10.89 -18.34
N ILE A 4 26.90 11.23 -19.52
CA ILE A 4 27.66 11.20 -20.78
C ILE A 4 28.09 12.63 -21.11
N LYS A 5 29.38 12.84 -21.39
CA LYS A 5 29.86 14.15 -21.86
C LYS A 5 29.15 14.52 -23.16
N LYS A 6 28.85 15.81 -23.33
CA LYS A 6 28.15 16.31 -24.52
C LYS A 6 28.82 15.87 -25.83
N GLU A 7 30.14 15.89 -25.89
CA GLU A 7 30.92 15.46 -27.06
C GLU A 7 30.68 13.98 -27.41
N ASP A 8 30.72 13.10 -26.41
CA ASP A 8 30.46 11.68 -26.57
C ASP A 8 28.99 11.43 -26.99
N TRP A 9 28.05 12.19 -26.43
CA TRP A 9 26.63 12.11 -26.81
C TRP A 9 26.39 12.51 -28.27
N GLU A 10 27.00 13.59 -28.74
CA GLU A 10 26.91 14.01 -30.15
C GLU A 10 27.52 12.95 -31.09
N MET A 11 28.63 12.32 -30.69
CA MET A 11 29.23 11.21 -31.46
C MET A 11 28.31 9.99 -31.54
N ILE A 12 27.68 9.60 -30.42
CA ILE A 12 26.72 8.48 -30.39
C ILE A 12 25.50 8.79 -31.26
N LYS A 13 24.93 10.00 -31.16
CA LYS A 13 23.80 10.42 -32.00
C LYS A 13 24.16 10.37 -33.49
N ALA A 14 25.31 10.91 -33.87
CA ALA A 14 25.77 10.94 -35.26
C ALA A 14 26.01 9.54 -35.82
N SER A 15 26.70 8.68 -35.06
CA SER A 15 26.99 7.30 -35.48
C SER A 15 25.74 6.41 -35.59
N SER A 16 24.72 6.68 -34.76
CA SER A 16 23.48 5.90 -34.71
C SER A 16 22.35 6.48 -35.58
N GLY A 17 22.58 7.64 -36.22
CA GLY A 17 21.57 8.35 -37.02
C GLY A 17 20.38 8.84 -36.18
N TRP A 18 20.58 9.08 -34.88
CA TRP A 18 19.50 9.47 -33.98
C TRP A 18 19.22 10.96 -34.03
N ASN A 19 17.94 11.31 -34.07
CA ASN A 19 17.47 12.67 -33.89
C ASN A 19 16.98 12.84 -32.45
N GLU A 20 17.52 13.83 -31.74
CA GLU A 20 17.20 14.08 -30.33
C GLU A 20 15.72 14.43 -30.09
N VAL A 21 15.10 15.18 -31.01
CA VAL A 21 13.67 15.51 -30.94
C VAL A 21 12.82 14.25 -31.12
N ASP A 22 13.21 13.39 -32.06
CA ASP A 22 12.53 12.12 -32.32
C ASP A 22 12.66 11.15 -31.13
N LEU A 23 13.88 11.02 -30.59
CA LEU A 23 14.14 10.21 -29.40
C LEU A 23 13.35 10.68 -28.18
N ARG A 24 13.20 12.00 -28.03
CA ARG A 24 12.40 12.59 -26.95
C ARG A 24 10.93 12.31 -27.19
N ASP A 25 10.39 12.77 -28.32
CA ASP A 25 8.93 12.90 -28.57
C ASP A 25 8.23 11.58 -28.93
N ASN A 26 8.94 10.63 -29.57
CA ASN A 26 8.30 9.46 -30.17
C ASN A 26 8.63 8.12 -29.49
N ASN A 27 9.65 8.06 -28.62
CA ASN A 27 10.00 6.82 -27.92
C ASN A 27 9.10 6.52 -26.73
N TYR A 28 8.47 7.54 -26.14
CA TYR A 28 7.65 7.39 -24.94
C TYR A 28 6.32 8.13 -25.11
N ASN A 29 5.22 7.50 -24.69
CA ASN A 29 3.90 8.14 -24.77
C ASN A 29 3.67 9.20 -23.67
N GLN A 30 4.44 9.12 -22.58
CA GLN A 30 4.44 10.00 -21.42
C GLN A 30 5.77 9.84 -20.68
N ILE A 31 6.27 10.93 -20.13
CA ILE A 31 7.37 10.94 -19.18
C ILE A 31 6.81 11.39 -17.83
N VAL A 32 7.04 10.59 -16.79
CA VAL A 32 6.69 10.96 -15.41
C VAL A 32 7.97 11.05 -14.60
N HIS A 33 8.33 12.26 -14.18
CA HIS A 33 9.49 12.50 -13.34
C HIS A 33 9.09 12.56 -11.87
N MET A 34 9.55 11.58 -11.10
CA MET A 34 9.39 11.54 -9.65
C MET A 34 10.57 12.24 -9.02
N VAL A 35 10.35 13.43 -8.43
CA VAL A 35 11.42 14.21 -7.82
C VAL A 35 12.06 13.42 -6.68
N SER A 36 13.39 13.35 -6.64
CA SER A 36 14.15 12.67 -5.59
C SER A 36 13.75 13.15 -4.19
N ALA A 37 13.71 12.24 -3.20
CA ALA A 37 13.48 12.63 -1.81
C ALA A 37 14.53 13.60 -1.27
N ALA A 38 15.70 13.71 -1.92
CA ALA A 38 16.70 14.71 -1.58
C ALA A 38 16.22 16.16 -1.78
N ASP A 39 15.13 16.41 -2.53
CA ASP A 39 14.56 17.74 -2.76
C ASP A 39 13.15 17.84 -2.15
N GLY A 40 13.03 18.40 -0.95
CA GLY A 40 11.75 18.63 -0.27
C GLY A 40 11.21 17.47 0.57
N ALA A 41 11.94 16.36 0.71
CA ALA A 41 11.64 15.24 1.61
C ALA A 41 12.92 14.65 2.23
N GLU A 42 13.88 15.51 2.58
CA GLU A 42 15.24 15.13 2.98
C GLU A 42 15.30 14.19 4.18
N ASP A 43 14.33 14.31 5.09
CA ASP A 43 14.19 13.44 6.26
C ASP A 43 14.06 11.96 5.89
N PHE A 44 13.60 11.67 4.67
CA PHE A 44 13.46 10.31 4.13
C PHE A 44 14.62 9.92 3.19
N TYR A 45 15.58 10.81 2.95
CA TYR A 45 16.73 10.55 2.09
C TYR A 45 17.90 9.97 2.89
N THR A 46 17.96 8.64 3.00
CA THR A 46 19.01 7.93 3.74
C THR A 46 20.04 7.28 2.81
N ILE A 47 21.31 7.36 3.20
CA ILE A 47 22.45 6.69 2.54
C ILE A 47 22.86 5.44 3.33
N GLN A 48 22.77 5.51 4.67
CA GLN A 48 23.14 4.39 5.54
C GLN A 48 22.19 3.20 5.35
N GLY A 49 22.75 2.00 5.18
CA GLY A 49 21.99 0.76 4.98
C GLY A 49 21.53 0.52 3.53
N HIS A 50 21.79 1.43 2.60
CA HIS A 50 21.51 1.24 1.18
C HIS A 50 22.72 0.65 0.44
N GLY A 51 22.53 -0.45 -0.29
CA GLY A 51 23.58 -1.12 -1.06
C GLY A 51 23.90 -0.46 -2.42
N THR A 52 23.09 0.50 -2.86
CA THR A 52 23.12 1.07 -4.22
C THR A 52 23.14 2.59 -4.28
N ARG A 53 22.97 3.29 -3.15
CA ARG A 53 22.93 4.75 -3.06
C ARG A 53 24.22 5.24 -2.41
N LEU A 54 24.97 6.07 -3.13
CA LEU A 54 26.30 6.55 -2.71
C LEU A 54 26.42 8.08 -2.72
N GLU A 55 25.51 8.74 -3.42
CA GLU A 55 25.45 10.18 -3.62
C GLU A 55 24.95 10.91 -2.37
N SER A 56 25.55 12.07 -2.06
CA SER A 56 25.06 12.97 -1.01
C SER A 56 23.69 13.57 -1.41
N PRO A 57 22.91 14.11 -0.45
CA PRO A 57 21.66 14.80 -0.78
C PRO A 57 21.85 15.90 -1.84
N GLU A 58 22.93 16.68 -1.76
CA GLU A 58 23.25 17.74 -2.72
C GLU A 58 23.51 17.16 -4.13
N GLN A 59 24.34 16.11 -4.22
CA GLN A 59 24.63 15.44 -5.47
C GLN A 59 23.37 14.81 -6.08
N ALA A 60 22.49 14.26 -5.23
CA ALA A 60 21.22 13.70 -5.66
C ALA A 60 20.28 14.78 -6.23
N ARG A 61 20.22 15.98 -5.62
CA ARG A 61 19.45 17.12 -6.16
C ARG A 61 19.99 17.56 -7.52
N GLU A 62 21.31 17.73 -7.64
CA GLU A 62 21.95 18.10 -8.91
C GLU A 62 21.61 17.08 -10.00
N MET A 63 21.65 15.79 -9.65
CA MET A 63 21.35 14.73 -10.60
C MET A 63 19.87 14.62 -10.96
N ASP A 64 18.97 14.87 -10.01
CA ASP A 64 17.54 14.96 -10.26
C ASP A 64 17.23 16.05 -11.29
N VAL A 65 17.80 17.26 -11.11
CA VAL A 65 17.63 18.40 -12.02
C VAL A 65 18.13 18.09 -13.43
N VAL A 66 19.31 17.48 -13.55
CA VAL A 66 19.86 17.08 -14.86
C VAL A 66 18.97 16.03 -15.52
N THR A 67 18.46 15.07 -14.75
CA THR A 67 17.57 14.01 -15.24
C THR A 67 16.23 14.58 -15.72
N ALA A 68 15.65 15.51 -14.96
CA ALA A 68 14.43 16.21 -15.33
C ALA A 68 14.61 17.03 -16.63
N ASN A 69 15.72 17.77 -16.70
CA ASN A 69 16.03 18.63 -17.85
C ASN A 69 16.22 17.85 -19.15
N ALA A 70 16.66 16.59 -19.08
CA ALA A 70 16.82 15.74 -20.26
C ALA A 70 15.51 15.52 -21.05
N TRP A 71 14.35 15.68 -20.41
CA TRP A 71 13.04 15.46 -21.01
C TRP A 71 12.28 16.75 -21.33
N VAL A 72 12.88 17.91 -21.06
CA VAL A 72 12.24 19.21 -21.31
C VAL A 72 11.89 19.35 -22.80
N GLY A 73 10.63 19.73 -23.04
CA GLY A 73 10.05 19.86 -24.38
C GLY A 73 9.35 18.60 -24.88
N HIS A 74 9.36 17.49 -24.13
CA HIS A 74 8.49 16.36 -24.44
C HIS A 74 7.01 16.80 -24.36
N PRO A 75 6.13 16.44 -25.32
CA PRO A 75 4.74 16.90 -25.34
C PRO A 75 3.92 16.51 -24.11
N CYS A 76 4.32 15.44 -23.42
CA CYS A 76 3.62 14.87 -22.28
C CYS A 76 4.60 14.57 -21.17
N TYR A 77 4.91 15.60 -20.38
CA TYR A 77 5.87 15.55 -19.29
C TYR A 77 5.19 15.98 -17.99
N ASP A 78 5.09 15.06 -17.04
CA ASP A 78 4.52 15.29 -15.71
C ASP A 78 5.62 15.21 -14.66
N VAL A 79 5.66 16.21 -13.77
CA VAL A 79 6.61 16.28 -12.65
C VAL A 79 5.83 16.11 -11.35
N ILE A 80 6.23 15.12 -10.55
CA ILE A 80 5.61 14.80 -9.27
C ILE A 80 6.63 15.12 -8.15
N ASP A 81 6.40 16.24 -7.49
CA ASP A 81 7.24 16.80 -6.43
C ASP A 81 6.97 16.17 -5.06
N ASN A 82 7.71 16.61 -4.03
CA ASN A 82 7.60 16.15 -2.65
C ASN A 82 6.75 17.08 -1.76
N SER A 83 5.87 17.89 -2.34
CA SER A 83 5.01 18.82 -1.57
C SER A 83 3.93 18.12 -0.72
N THR A 84 3.72 16.82 -0.94
CA THR A 84 2.73 15.97 -0.27
C THR A 84 3.41 14.76 0.36
N GLY A 85 2.68 14.03 1.22
CA GLY A 85 3.19 12.78 1.79
C GLY A 85 3.44 11.69 0.74
N PHE A 86 4.15 10.63 1.14
CA PHE A 86 4.57 9.57 0.21
C PHE A 86 3.38 8.93 -0.54
N GLU A 87 2.33 8.52 0.18
CA GLU A 87 1.16 7.87 -0.44
C GLU A 87 0.43 8.83 -1.41
N GLU A 88 0.21 10.08 -1.00
CA GLU A 88 -0.40 11.08 -1.88
C GLU A 88 0.45 11.35 -3.12
N LYS A 89 1.78 11.35 -2.99
CA LYS A 89 2.71 11.48 -4.11
C LYS A 89 2.55 10.31 -5.10
N ILE A 90 2.41 9.08 -4.61
CA ILE A 90 2.15 7.90 -5.43
C ILE A 90 0.78 8.00 -6.12
N VAL A 91 -0.27 8.43 -5.40
CA VAL A 91 -1.61 8.63 -5.95
C VAL A 91 -1.60 9.69 -7.06
N ARG A 92 -0.87 10.80 -6.90
CA ARG A 92 -0.69 11.83 -7.94
C ARG A 92 0.00 11.27 -9.18
N MET A 93 1.03 10.45 -9.00
CA MET A 93 1.72 9.77 -10.11
C MET A 93 0.77 8.83 -10.88
N ILE A 94 0.04 7.97 -10.17
CA ILE A 94 -0.93 7.05 -10.79
C ILE A 94 -2.03 7.85 -11.52
N SER A 95 -2.52 8.94 -10.90
CA SER A 95 -3.52 9.83 -11.51
C SER A 95 -3.01 10.46 -12.80
N ALA A 96 -1.74 10.89 -12.85
CA ALA A 96 -1.13 11.44 -14.06
C ALA A 96 -1.08 10.40 -15.19
N VAL A 97 -0.77 9.15 -14.88
CA VAL A 97 -0.79 8.04 -15.85
C VAL A 97 -2.21 7.73 -16.30
N CYS A 98 -3.16 7.55 -15.37
CA CYS A 98 -4.56 7.24 -15.67
C CYS A 98 -5.22 8.30 -16.55
N LYS A 99 -5.01 9.58 -16.23
CA LYS A 99 -5.49 10.71 -17.03
C LYS A 99 -4.97 10.65 -18.47
N ARG A 100 -3.72 10.24 -18.66
CA ARG A 100 -3.09 10.13 -19.98
C ARG A 100 -3.69 9.01 -20.82
N ILE A 101 -3.93 7.85 -20.22
CA ILE A 101 -4.50 6.69 -20.91
C ILE A 101 -6.04 6.73 -21.00
N GLY A 102 -6.69 7.74 -20.40
CA GLY A 102 -8.13 7.91 -20.42
C GLY A 102 -8.88 6.91 -19.52
N VAL A 103 -8.23 6.40 -18.48
CA VAL A 103 -8.87 5.53 -17.48
C VAL A 103 -9.54 6.41 -16.44
N ASP A 104 -10.86 6.26 -16.31
CA ASP A 104 -11.62 6.85 -15.22
C ASP A 104 -11.36 6.06 -13.94
N THR A 105 -10.75 6.73 -12.96
CA THR A 105 -10.39 6.16 -11.67
C THR A 105 -11.46 6.40 -10.61
N GLY A 106 -12.56 7.06 -10.97
CA GLY A 106 -13.57 7.52 -10.02
C GLY A 106 -12.94 8.38 -8.94
N ASP A 107 -13.45 8.23 -7.71
CA ASP A 107 -12.94 8.94 -6.54
C ASP A 107 -11.84 8.18 -5.80
N ARG A 108 -11.46 6.98 -6.24
CA ARG A 108 -10.46 6.13 -5.59
C ARG A 108 -9.07 6.77 -5.49
N LEU A 109 -8.70 7.57 -6.48
CA LEU A 109 -7.44 8.32 -6.51
C LEU A 109 -7.61 9.79 -6.11
N ALA A 110 -8.76 10.18 -5.57
CA ALA A 110 -8.91 11.51 -5.03
C ALA A 110 -8.00 11.67 -3.78
N PRO A 111 -7.43 12.86 -3.53
CA PRO A 111 -6.50 13.08 -2.40
C PRO A 111 -7.09 12.74 -1.02
N ASN A 112 -8.42 12.84 -0.87
CA ASN A 112 -9.14 12.53 0.36
C ASN A 112 -9.77 11.12 0.35
N SER A 113 -9.40 10.26 -0.60
CA SER A 113 -9.89 8.88 -0.65
C SER A 113 -9.21 8.05 0.44
N ILE A 114 -10.01 7.53 1.36
CA ILE A 114 -9.55 6.70 2.47
C ILE A 114 -10.19 5.32 2.42
N LYS A 115 -9.58 4.35 3.09
CA LYS A 115 -10.21 3.07 3.38
C LYS A 115 -11.26 3.23 4.46
N ARG A 116 -12.54 3.13 4.09
CA ARG A 116 -13.65 3.09 5.04
C ARG A 116 -14.00 1.66 5.42
N LYS A 117 -14.31 1.46 6.71
CA LYS A 117 -14.65 0.16 7.31
C LYS A 117 -15.98 0.26 8.05
N PHE A 118 -16.88 -0.68 7.78
CA PHE A 118 -18.22 -0.70 8.36
C PHE A 118 -18.49 -2.02 9.07
N LEU A 119 -19.11 -1.94 10.23
CA LEU A 119 -19.60 -3.10 10.95
C LEU A 119 -20.91 -3.58 10.32
N VAL A 120 -20.96 -4.87 9.99
CA VAL A 120 -22.15 -5.51 9.42
C VAL A 120 -22.76 -6.45 10.45
N THR A 121 -24.06 -6.34 10.69
CA THR A 121 -24.75 -7.21 11.64
C THR A 121 -25.36 -8.44 10.98
N GLU A 122 -25.82 -8.31 9.75
CA GLU A 122 -26.51 -9.37 9.02
C GLU A 122 -26.18 -9.28 7.53
N MET A 123 -26.07 -10.43 6.87
CA MET A 123 -25.91 -10.54 5.42
C MET A 123 -26.98 -11.48 4.86
N ALA A 124 -27.52 -11.15 3.69
CA ALA A 124 -28.50 -11.99 3.00
C ALA A 124 -27.87 -13.28 2.46
N GLU A 125 -28.70 -14.18 1.93
CA GLU A 125 -28.23 -15.38 1.22
C GLU A 125 -27.40 -15.02 -0.03
N ASP A 126 -26.52 -15.93 -0.44
CA ASP A 126 -25.61 -15.74 -1.59
C ASP A 126 -26.33 -15.33 -2.90
N LYS A 127 -27.59 -15.70 -3.08
CA LYS A 127 -28.40 -15.32 -4.26
C LYS A 127 -28.64 -13.82 -4.38
N ALA A 128 -28.56 -13.08 -3.27
CA ALA A 128 -28.75 -11.64 -3.25
C ALA A 128 -27.47 -10.87 -3.65
N PHE A 129 -26.31 -11.53 -3.62
CA PHE A 129 -25.05 -10.90 -3.97
C PHE A 129 -24.90 -10.77 -5.50
N PRO A 130 -24.26 -9.69 -5.99
CA PRO A 130 -23.75 -9.65 -7.36
C PRO A 130 -22.64 -10.68 -7.55
N HIS A 131 -22.04 -10.74 -8.74
CA HIS A 131 -20.83 -11.54 -8.93
C HIS A 131 -19.76 -11.17 -7.90
N TYR A 132 -19.22 -12.18 -7.23
CA TYR A 132 -18.18 -12.02 -6.23
C TYR A 132 -17.09 -13.06 -6.40
N GLU A 133 -15.87 -12.69 -5.99
CA GLU A 133 -14.75 -13.60 -5.82
C GLU A 133 -14.51 -13.82 -4.32
N GLU A 134 -14.16 -15.04 -3.94
CA GLU A 134 -14.03 -15.42 -2.54
C GLU A 134 -12.76 -16.24 -2.29
N PHE A 135 -12.05 -15.89 -1.22
CA PHE A 135 -10.84 -16.60 -0.79
C PHE A 135 -10.62 -16.46 0.70
N THR A 136 -9.90 -17.40 1.30
CA THR A 136 -9.53 -17.35 2.72
C THR A 136 -8.25 -16.54 2.86
N VAL A 137 -8.24 -15.63 3.83
CA VAL A 137 -7.08 -14.84 4.24
C VAL A 137 -6.67 -15.29 5.64
N ILE A 138 -5.40 -15.66 5.77
CA ILE A 138 -4.76 -16.02 7.04
C ILE A 138 -3.73 -14.94 7.36
N ARG A 139 -3.71 -14.47 8.60
CA ARG A 139 -2.73 -13.50 9.09
C ARG A 139 -2.11 -13.95 10.40
N ASP A 140 -0.79 -13.85 10.46
CA ASP A 140 0.04 -14.07 11.64
C ASP A 140 0.92 -12.84 11.89
N TYR A 141 1.03 -12.45 13.17
CA TYR A 141 1.99 -11.43 13.61
C TYR A 141 3.27 -12.11 14.07
N LEU A 142 4.42 -11.54 13.73
CA LEU A 142 5.74 -12.11 14.02
C LEU A 142 6.39 -11.33 15.16
N VAL A 143 7.32 -11.98 15.87
CA VAL A 143 8.09 -11.33 16.94
C VAL A 143 9.03 -10.29 16.32
N THR A 144 9.00 -9.07 16.84
CA THR A 144 10.02 -8.07 16.53
C THR A 144 11.29 -8.38 17.33
N PRO A 145 12.44 -8.60 16.70
CA PRO A 145 13.68 -8.86 17.42
C PRO A 145 14.08 -7.65 18.29
N LEU A 146 14.23 -7.87 19.60
CA LEU A 146 14.61 -6.84 20.59
C LEU A 146 16.02 -6.23 20.41
N GLN A 147 16.83 -6.72 19.48
CA GLN A 147 18.28 -6.47 19.47
C GLN A 147 18.74 -5.23 18.72
N SER A 148 17.81 -4.46 18.20
CA SER A 148 18.10 -3.22 17.50
C SER A 148 16.78 -2.43 17.59
N LEU A 149 16.66 -1.31 18.32
CA LEU A 149 17.14 0.00 17.89
C LEU A 149 16.57 1.10 18.80
N GLN A 150 16.99 2.34 18.58
CA GLN A 150 16.25 3.55 18.95
C GLN A 150 14.75 3.41 18.60
N PRO A 151 13.83 4.11 19.29
CA PRO A 151 12.40 4.09 19.00
C PRO A 151 12.05 4.30 17.51
N GLU A 152 12.89 5.02 16.76
CA GLU A 152 12.70 5.33 15.34
C GLU A 152 12.88 4.15 14.37
N GLU A 153 13.25 2.94 14.82
CA GLU A 153 13.46 1.81 13.90
C GLU A 153 12.68 0.52 14.27
N TRP A 154 11.71 0.61 15.19
CA TRP A 154 10.81 -0.50 15.50
C TRP A 154 10.00 -0.92 14.27
N LYS A 155 9.92 -2.23 14.02
CA LYS A 155 9.15 -2.79 12.91
C LYS A 155 8.06 -3.70 13.45
N LEU A 156 6.86 -3.62 12.87
CA LEU A 156 5.79 -4.60 13.10
C LEU A 156 5.74 -5.59 11.93
N PRO A 157 6.38 -6.76 12.05
CA PRO A 157 6.34 -7.79 11.02
C PRO A 157 5.06 -8.63 11.12
N GLY A 158 4.48 -8.93 9.97
CA GLY A 158 3.38 -9.89 9.85
C GLY A 158 3.47 -10.67 8.55
N CYS A 159 3.08 -11.93 8.56
CA CYS A 159 2.95 -12.72 7.35
C CYS A 159 1.49 -13.11 7.13
N GLY A 160 1.12 -13.34 5.88
CA GLY A 160 -0.22 -13.80 5.55
C GLY A 160 -0.23 -14.67 4.31
N GLY A 161 -1.19 -15.60 4.28
CA GLY A 161 -1.45 -16.49 3.16
C GLY A 161 -2.88 -16.28 2.67
N ASN A 162 -3.06 -16.24 1.35
CA ASN A 162 -4.39 -16.32 0.74
C ASN A 162 -4.50 -17.62 -0.04
N TYR A 163 -5.63 -18.31 0.09
CA TYR A 163 -5.93 -19.47 -0.75
C TYR A 163 -7.38 -19.44 -1.20
N ASN A 164 -7.61 -19.85 -2.45
CA ASN A 164 -8.95 -19.99 -3.01
C ASN A 164 -9.37 -21.47 -2.89
N PRO A 165 -10.45 -21.80 -2.14
CA PRO A 165 -10.94 -23.17 -2.00
C PRO A 165 -11.32 -23.84 -3.34
N PHE A 166 -11.71 -23.04 -4.34
CA PHE A 166 -12.11 -23.50 -5.66
C PHE A 166 -10.92 -23.75 -6.61
N LEU A 167 -9.72 -23.28 -6.24
CA LEU A 167 -8.45 -23.56 -6.93
C LEU A 167 -7.45 -24.22 -5.97
N PRO A 168 -7.70 -25.48 -5.56
CA PRO A 168 -6.88 -26.16 -4.57
C PRO A 168 -5.41 -26.25 -5.02
N GLY A 169 -4.50 -25.83 -4.14
CA GLY A 169 -3.05 -25.85 -4.36
C GLY A 169 -2.42 -24.51 -4.73
N PHE A 170 -3.20 -23.44 -4.95
CA PHE A 170 -2.67 -22.11 -5.24
C PHE A 170 -2.75 -21.18 -4.02
N TRP A 171 -1.59 -20.86 -3.47
CA TRP A 171 -1.42 -19.91 -2.38
C TRP A 171 -0.64 -18.69 -2.83
N SER A 172 -1.01 -17.52 -2.29
CA SER A 172 -0.17 -16.33 -2.34
C SER A 172 0.26 -15.96 -0.93
N TYR A 173 1.56 -15.77 -0.72
CA TYR A 173 2.10 -15.42 0.59
C TYR A 173 2.68 -14.02 0.57
N THR A 174 2.45 -13.28 1.64
CA THR A 174 2.98 -11.92 1.78
C THR A 174 3.66 -11.73 3.12
N HIS A 175 4.77 -11.00 3.13
CA HIS A 175 5.41 -10.45 4.31
C HIS A 175 5.16 -8.95 4.34
N THR A 176 4.67 -8.45 5.47
CA THR A 176 4.38 -7.03 5.70
C THR A 176 5.25 -6.52 6.83
N ILE A 177 5.91 -5.39 6.62
CA ILE A 177 6.72 -4.70 7.62
C ILE A 177 6.20 -3.27 7.71
N ARG A 178 5.61 -2.90 8.84
CA ARG A 178 5.32 -1.49 9.14
C ARG A 178 6.48 -0.86 9.88
N ARG A 179 6.91 0.31 9.42
CA ARG A 179 7.93 1.15 10.06
C ARG A 179 7.24 2.14 11.02
N PRO A 180 7.97 2.70 12.00
CA PRO A 180 7.36 3.67 12.90
C PRO A 180 7.08 4.96 12.13
N GLU A 181 6.22 5.78 12.71
CA GLU A 181 5.80 7.04 12.11
C GLU A 181 6.95 8.05 12.14
N ILE A 182 7.29 8.61 10.98
CA ILE A 182 8.28 9.69 10.82
C ILE A 182 7.52 10.88 10.23
N ASN A 183 7.54 12.03 10.89
CA ASN A 183 6.81 13.24 10.46
C ASN A 183 5.33 12.99 10.15
N ASN A 184 4.64 12.26 11.03
CA ASN A 184 3.26 11.83 10.86
C ASN A 184 2.98 10.96 9.62
N GLN A 185 4.01 10.24 9.13
CA GLN A 185 3.90 9.32 8.00
C GLN A 185 4.42 7.95 8.41
N SER A 186 3.58 6.93 8.26
CA SER A 186 3.99 5.53 8.43
C SER A 186 4.22 4.88 7.07
N VAL A 187 5.14 3.92 6.99
CA VAL A 187 5.42 3.19 5.75
C VAL A 187 5.16 1.71 5.97
N GLU A 188 4.20 1.17 5.21
CA GLU A 188 3.96 -0.27 5.11
C GLU A 188 4.69 -0.84 3.90
N LEU A 189 5.69 -1.69 4.13
CA LEU A 189 6.33 -2.47 3.07
C LEU A 189 5.65 -3.83 2.98
N ARG A 190 5.04 -4.12 1.83
CA ARG A 190 4.45 -5.44 1.54
C ARG A 190 5.20 -6.12 0.41
N SER A 191 5.67 -7.34 0.65
CA SER A 191 6.41 -8.15 -0.34
C SER A 191 5.75 -9.51 -0.55
N GLN A 192 5.72 -9.97 -1.80
CA GLN A 192 5.36 -11.35 -2.13
C GLN A 192 6.53 -12.27 -1.74
N ILE A 193 6.23 -13.41 -1.13
CA ILE A 193 7.23 -14.37 -0.66
C ILE A 193 6.90 -15.78 -1.14
N SER A 194 7.89 -16.68 -1.13
CA SER A 194 7.66 -18.09 -1.42
C SER A 194 6.98 -18.80 -0.25
N GLU A 195 6.37 -19.96 -0.52
CA GLU A 195 5.83 -20.86 0.53
C GLU A 195 6.90 -21.20 1.57
N LYS A 196 8.13 -21.50 1.12
CA LYS A 196 9.24 -21.84 2.01
C LYS A 196 9.63 -20.67 2.93
N ASP A 197 9.66 -19.45 2.41
CA ASP A 197 9.95 -18.26 3.22
C ASP A 197 8.82 -18.00 4.22
N TYR A 198 7.57 -18.24 3.82
CA TYR A 198 6.42 -18.15 4.71
C TYR A 198 6.52 -19.13 5.87
N GLU A 199 6.85 -20.40 5.61
CA GLU A 199 7.05 -21.41 6.66
C GLU A 199 8.18 -21.03 7.63
N ILE A 200 9.28 -20.48 7.12
CA ILE A 200 10.40 -20.00 7.94
C ILE A 200 9.96 -18.84 8.83
N LEU A 201 9.22 -17.86 8.27
CA LEU A 201 8.71 -16.72 9.03
C LEU A 201 7.67 -17.15 10.07
N LEU A 202 6.83 -18.12 9.75
CA LEU A 202 5.81 -18.64 10.67
C LEU A 202 6.44 -19.25 11.94
N ALA A 203 7.67 -19.75 11.86
CA ALA A 203 8.42 -20.20 13.04
C ALA A 203 8.72 -19.06 14.05
N GLN A 204 8.64 -17.80 13.60
CA GLN A 204 8.84 -16.59 14.41
C GLN A 204 7.52 -15.92 14.83
N ARG A 205 6.38 -16.62 14.71
CA ARG A 205 5.08 -16.09 15.11
C ARG A 205 5.08 -15.63 16.57
N ASP A 206 4.53 -14.44 16.81
CA ASP A 206 4.36 -13.91 18.15
C ASP A 206 3.24 -14.66 18.89
N ASN A 207 3.61 -15.29 20.00
CA ASN A 207 2.67 -16.03 20.84
C ASN A 207 1.66 -15.14 21.56
N LYS A 208 1.87 -13.82 21.61
CA LYS A 208 0.91 -12.84 22.13
C LYS A 208 -0.30 -12.64 21.23
N HIS A 209 -0.20 -13.06 19.97
CA HIS A 209 -1.27 -12.95 18.98
C HIS A 209 -1.85 -14.32 18.61
N TYR A 210 -3.14 -14.32 18.26
CA TYR A 210 -3.83 -15.41 17.58
C TYR A 210 -3.59 -15.30 16.08
N THR A 211 -3.53 -16.46 15.40
CA THR A 211 -3.67 -16.52 13.95
C THR A 211 -5.11 -16.12 13.60
N LEU A 212 -5.28 -15.06 12.81
CA LEU A 212 -6.60 -14.64 12.35
C LEU A 212 -6.88 -15.28 11.00
N GLN A 213 -8.08 -15.85 10.88
CA GLN A 213 -8.59 -16.41 9.63
C GLN A 213 -9.90 -15.72 9.29
N LYS A 214 -10.05 -15.32 8.03
CA LYS A 214 -11.27 -14.72 7.52
C LYS A 214 -11.53 -15.16 6.09
N GLN A 215 -12.79 -15.29 5.72
CA GLN A 215 -13.21 -15.43 4.34
C GLN A 215 -13.46 -14.03 3.79
N ARG A 216 -12.74 -13.66 2.73
CA ARG A 216 -12.86 -12.36 2.07
C ARG A 216 -13.65 -12.53 0.78
N ARG A 217 -14.80 -11.85 0.73
CA ARG A 217 -15.69 -11.79 -0.43
C ARG A 217 -15.58 -10.42 -1.09
N CYS A 218 -15.09 -10.40 -2.32
CA CYS A 218 -14.85 -9.19 -3.11
C CYS A 218 -15.91 -9.04 -4.19
N PHE A 219 -16.56 -7.88 -4.28
CA PHE A 219 -17.62 -7.65 -5.26
C PHE A 219 -17.73 -6.19 -5.69
N LEU A 220 -18.39 -5.97 -6.83
CA LEU A 220 -18.73 -4.65 -7.33
C LEU A 220 -20.20 -4.34 -7.04
N TRP A 221 -20.46 -3.14 -6.53
CA TRP A 221 -21.81 -2.63 -6.29
C TRP A 221 -21.87 -1.16 -6.70
N HIS A 222 -22.74 -0.80 -7.66
CA HIS A 222 -22.83 0.55 -8.23
C HIS A 222 -21.48 1.21 -8.57
N ASN A 223 -20.60 0.45 -9.24
CA ASN A 223 -19.24 0.88 -9.62
C ASN A 223 -18.29 1.17 -8.44
N GLN A 224 -18.66 0.73 -7.23
CA GLN A 224 -17.81 0.74 -6.05
C GLN A 224 -17.32 -0.69 -5.75
N TYR A 225 -16.04 -0.82 -5.45
CA TYR A 225 -15.44 -2.10 -5.09
C TYR A 225 -15.45 -2.31 -3.58
N TYR A 226 -16.01 -3.42 -3.14
CA TYR A 226 -16.16 -3.76 -1.73
C TYR A 226 -15.43 -5.06 -1.40
N GLN A 227 -14.92 -5.12 -0.17
CA GLN A 227 -14.37 -6.34 0.44
C GLN A 227 -15.16 -6.62 1.72
N LEU A 228 -15.90 -7.72 1.75
CA LEU A 228 -16.57 -8.21 2.94
C LEU A 228 -15.71 -9.29 3.60
N ASP A 229 -15.28 -9.01 4.81
CA ASP A 229 -14.52 -9.92 5.66
C ASP A 229 -15.44 -10.63 6.65
N ILE A 230 -15.44 -11.95 6.58
CA ILE A 230 -16.19 -12.85 7.46
C ILE A 230 -15.18 -13.58 8.34
N TYR A 231 -15.10 -13.23 9.63
CA TYR A 231 -14.14 -13.84 10.54
C TYR A 231 -14.53 -15.29 10.86
N LEU A 232 -13.57 -16.20 10.73
CA LEU A 232 -13.78 -17.63 10.88
C LEU A 232 -13.31 -18.13 12.25
N GLU A 233 -14.01 -19.13 12.79
CA GLU A 233 -13.55 -19.84 13.98
C GLU A 233 -12.47 -20.90 13.62
N PRO A 234 -11.45 -21.13 14.46
CA PRO A 234 -11.24 -20.53 15.79
C PRO A 234 -10.70 -19.10 15.71
N CYS A 235 -11.35 -18.17 16.42
CA CYS A 235 -10.93 -16.79 16.52
C CYS A 235 -11.09 -16.25 17.96
N PRO A 236 -10.51 -15.08 18.28
CA PRO A 236 -10.71 -14.41 19.56
C PRO A 236 -12.20 -14.10 19.80
N GLU A 237 -12.62 -14.00 21.06
CA GLU A 237 -14.04 -13.79 21.41
C GLU A 237 -14.65 -12.57 20.72
N MET A 238 -13.88 -11.48 20.60
CA MET A 238 -14.30 -10.25 19.93
C MET A 238 -14.52 -10.39 18.40
N CYS A 239 -13.96 -11.44 17.79
CA CYS A 239 -14.07 -11.71 16.36
C CYS A 239 -15.18 -12.71 16.02
N LYS A 240 -15.81 -13.34 17.02
CA LYS A 240 -16.85 -14.34 16.78
C LYS A 240 -18.07 -13.69 16.11
N GLY A 241 -18.42 -14.20 14.93
CA GLY A 241 -19.51 -13.65 14.12
C GLY A 241 -19.22 -12.24 13.58
N LEU A 242 -17.97 -11.77 13.63
CA LEU A 242 -17.62 -10.44 13.16
C LEU A 242 -17.62 -10.37 11.62
N LEU A 243 -18.34 -9.37 11.10
CA LEU A 243 -18.42 -9.05 9.69
C LEU A 243 -17.96 -7.60 9.48
N LEU A 244 -16.97 -7.40 8.60
CA LEU A 244 -16.45 -6.07 8.27
C LEU A 244 -16.53 -5.82 6.77
N LEU A 245 -17.18 -4.73 6.37
CA LEU A 245 -17.22 -4.28 4.99
C LEU A 245 -16.20 -3.16 4.79
N GLU A 246 -15.29 -3.32 3.84
CA GLU A 246 -14.24 -2.35 3.53
C GLU A 246 -14.40 -1.81 2.10
N THR A 247 -14.13 -0.52 1.90
CA THR A 247 -14.04 0.11 0.57
C THR A 247 -13.12 1.32 0.59
N PHE A 248 -12.62 1.75 -0.56
CA PHE A 248 -11.83 2.97 -0.72
C PHE A 248 -12.66 4.03 -1.43
N THR A 249 -12.82 5.19 -0.81
CA THR A 249 -13.73 6.23 -1.31
C THR A 249 -13.37 7.58 -0.71
N ALA A 250 -13.57 8.63 -1.49
CA ALA A 250 -13.46 10.02 -1.04
C ALA A 250 -14.79 10.58 -0.56
N LYS A 251 -15.89 9.92 -0.93
CA LYS A 251 -17.25 10.28 -0.52
C LYS A 251 -17.45 10.12 0.97
N ASP A 252 -18.36 10.93 1.50
CA ASP A 252 -18.88 10.76 2.85
C ASP A 252 -19.79 9.52 2.94
N PRO A 253 -19.90 8.87 4.12
CA PRO A 253 -20.71 7.67 4.29
C PRO A 253 -22.18 7.86 3.88
N SER A 254 -22.72 9.07 4.06
CA SER A 254 -24.08 9.43 3.67
C SER A 254 -24.32 9.44 2.16
N GLU A 255 -23.26 9.54 1.37
CA GLU A 255 -23.33 9.55 -0.10
C GLU A 255 -23.03 8.17 -0.71
N LEU A 256 -22.65 7.20 0.13
CA LEU A 256 -22.38 5.84 -0.31
C LEU A 256 -23.67 5.08 -0.56
N ASN A 257 -23.78 4.51 -1.75
CA ASN A 257 -24.82 3.52 -2.04
C ASN A 257 -24.42 2.19 -1.41
N MET A 258 -24.79 2.01 -0.14
CA MET A 258 -24.48 0.79 0.60
C MET A 258 -25.22 -0.41 0.00
N PRO A 259 -24.63 -1.62 0.00
CA PRO A 259 -25.30 -2.79 -0.55
C PRO A 259 -26.53 -3.21 0.25
N ASP A 260 -27.70 -3.20 -0.40
CA ASP A 260 -29.02 -3.46 0.20
C ASP A 260 -29.13 -4.87 0.83
N PHE A 261 -28.28 -5.80 0.39
CA PHE A 261 -28.20 -7.17 0.90
C PHE A 261 -27.36 -7.30 2.18
N LEU A 262 -26.81 -6.20 2.70
CA LEU A 262 -26.08 -6.13 3.97
C LEU A 262 -26.79 -5.18 4.93
N LYS A 263 -26.93 -5.61 6.19
CA LYS A 263 -27.40 -4.73 7.27
C LYS A 263 -26.20 -4.10 7.96
N ILE A 264 -25.93 -2.86 7.59
CA ILE A 264 -24.83 -2.06 8.14
C ILE A 264 -25.27 -1.43 9.47
N ASP A 265 -24.45 -1.58 10.51
CA ASP A 265 -24.69 -0.97 11.83
C ASP A 265 -24.08 0.43 11.91
N ARG A 266 -22.74 0.51 11.80
CA ARG A 266 -21.99 1.77 11.91
C ARG A 266 -20.65 1.72 11.20
N GLU A 267 -20.09 2.89 10.94
CA GLU A 267 -18.70 3.02 10.52
C GLU A 267 -17.76 2.79 11.72
N VAL A 268 -16.68 2.06 11.46
CA VAL A 268 -15.62 1.69 12.42
C VAL A 268 -14.22 1.99 11.85
N THR A 269 -14.13 2.87 10.85
CA THR A 269 -12.90 3.25 10.14
C THR A 269 -11.76 3.63 11.09
N HIS A 270 -12.02 4.54 12.03
CA HIS A 270 -11.03 5.03 12.99
C HIS A 270 -11.16 4.37 14.38
N ASP A 271 -11.90 3.26 14.49
CA ASP A 271 -12.06 2.56 15.77
C ASP A 271 -10.92 1.55 15.98
N PRO A 272 -9.98 1.81 16.92
CA PRO A 272 -8.81 0.97 17.09
C PRO A 272 -9.16 -0.47 17.49
N ASN A 273 -10.36 -0.72 18.04
CA ASN A 273 -10.82 -2.05 18.41
C ASN A 273 -11.07 -2.97 17.21
N TYR A 274 -11.23 -2.41 16.01
CA TYR A 274 -11.45 -3.14 14.76
C TYR A 274 -10.19 -3.17 13.88
N THR A 275 -9.03 -2.88 14.46
CA THR A 275 -7.72 -3.12 13.82
C THR A 275 -7.38 -4.59 13.88
N MET A 276 -6.78 -5.12 12.81
CA MET A 276 -6.43 -6.55 12.78
C MET A 276 -5.40 -6.89 13.85
N PHE A 277 -4.50 -5.95 14.16
CA PHE A 277 -3.53 -6.08 15.24
C PHE A 277 -4.22 -6.23 16.59
N LYS A 278 -5.08 -5.28 17.00
CA LYS A 278 -5.76 -5.35 18.29
C LYS A 278 -6.68 -6.55 18.40
N MET A 279 -7.39 -6.89 17.32
CA MET A 279 -8.28 -8.05 17.25
C MET A 279 -7.57 -9.39 17.44
N SER A 280 -6.26 -9.47 17.16
CA SER A 280 -5.49 -10.70 17.29
C SER A 280 -4.87 -10.90 18.68
N LEU A 281 -4.92 -9.93 19.59
CA LEU A 281 -4.27 -10.05 20.90
C LEU A 281 -4.91 -11.13 21.78
N LYS A 282 -4.09 -11.91 22.49
CA LYS A 282 -4.54 -12.86 23.52
C LYS A 282 -4.83 -12.13 24.83
N ILE A 283 -6.03 -12.33 25.37
CA ILE A 283 -6.49 -11.70 26.62
C ILE A 283 -5.56 -12.12 27.78
N GLY A 284 -4.96 -11.13 28.45
CA GLY A 284 -3.96 -11.31 29.52
C GLY A 284 -2.76 -10.35 29.47
N LEU A 285 -2.65 -9.52 28.42
CA LEU A 285 -1.57 -8.53 28.21
C LEU A 285 -2.09 -7.10 28.02
N LEU A 286 -3.32 -6.82 28.44
CA LEU A 286 -3.93 -5.48 28.38
C LEU A 286 -3.45 -4.54 29.50
N GLU A 287 -2.43 -4.93 30.28
CA GLU A 287 -1.87 -4.06 31.32
C GLU A 287 -0.69 -3.24 30.78
N THR A 288 -0.96 -1.94 30.64
CA THR A 288 -0.02 -0.81 30.65
C THR A 288 1.13 -0.86 29.64
N THR A 289 0.87 -0.38 28.43
CA THR A 289 1.83 0.51 27.75
C THR A 289 1.03 1.66 27.18
N ASP A 290 1.53 2.86 27.41
CA ASP A 290 0.91 4.14 27.08
C ASP A 290 0.22 4.16 25.72
N ASP A 291 -0.92 4.84 25.68
CA ASP A 291 -1.56 5.33 24.48
C ASP A 291 -0.52 6.09 23.64
N ASP A 292 0.10 5.44 22.67
CA ASP A 292 0.76 6.15 21.57
C ASP A 292 1.16 5.23 20.40
N VAL A 293 0.68 5.65 19.22
CA VAL A 293 1.21 5.41 17.87
C VAL A 293 1.13 3.99 17.29
N PHE A 294 -0.07 3.49 16.99
CA PHE A 294 -0.27 2.65 15.80
C PHE A 294 -1.68 2.86 15.24
N SER A 295 -1.86 3.92 14.46
CA SER A 295 -2.98 3.99 13.51
C SER A 295 -2.74 2.95 12.42
N GLU A 296 -3.67 2.01 12.24
CA GLU A 296 -3.77 1.25 10.98
C GLU A 296 -4.44 2.16 9.95
N GLU A 297 -3.81 3.27 9.62
CA GLU A 297 -4.27 4.19 8.58
C GLU A 297 -3.55 3.85 7.27
N ASP A 298 -4.39 3.40 6.33
CA ASP A 298 -4.38 3.57 4.87
C ASP A 298 -4.87 2.30 4.12
#